data_AF-A0A9W7IP41-F1
#
_entry.id   AF-A0A9W7IP41-F1
#
_cell.length_a   1.000
_cell.length_b   1.000
_cell.length_c   1.000
_cell.angle_alpha   90.00
_cell.angle_beta   90.00
_cell.angle_gamma   90.00
#
_symmetry.space_group_name_H-M   'P 1'
#
loop_
_entity.id
_entity.type
_entity.pdbx_description
1 polymer ?
#
loop_
_entity_poly.entity_id
_entity_poly.type
_entity_poly.pdbx_seq_one_letter_code
_entity_poly.pdbx_strand_id
1 'polypeptide(L)'
;MKLYAALLLFTLAFLLESVTAQDVTEVISRDLFETMFKHRNQFYSYDAFVAAARSFNGFGTTGDFTMRKRELAAFFGQTSHETTGGWDTAPDGRYAWGYVFIEEQNNRVAYSDGGWPCAPGKSYYGRGPIQLTQ
;
A
#
# COMPACT_ATOMS: atom_id res chain seq x y z
N MET A 1 49.05 -19.83 -5.95
CA MET A 1 47.66 -20.25 -6.24
C MET A 1 46.72 -20.16 -5.03
N LYS A 2 47.15 -20.46 -3.79
CA LYS A 2 46.27 -20.38 -2.59
C LYS A 2 45.83 -18.97 -2.18
N LEU A 3 46.62 -17.92 -2.45
CA LEU A 3 46.26 -16.53 -2.13
C LEU A 3 45.13 -15.96 -3.00
N TYR A 4 45.11 -16.29 -4.31
CA TYR A 4 44.08 -15.78 -5.22
C TYR A 4 42.69 -16.38 -4.94
N ALA A 5 42.64 -17.65 -4.52
CA ALA A 5 41.40 -18.31 -4.13
C ALA A 5 40.80 -17.69 -2.86
N ALA A 6 41.63 -17.35 -1.87
CA ALA A 6 41.18 -16.68 -0.66
C ALA A 6 40.65 -15.26 -0.93
N LEU A 7 41.30 -14.49 -1.82
CA LEU A 7 40.86 -13.15 -2.20
C LEU A 7 39.56 -13.17 -3.01
N LEU A 8 39.40 -14.13 -3.94
CA LEU A 8 38.17 -14.37 -4.70
C LEU A 8 37.01 -14.84 -3.81
N LEU A 9 37.28 -15.67 -2.80
CA LEU A 9 36.28 -16.10 -1.82
C LEU A 9 35.86 -14.97 -0.89
N PHE A 10 36.78 -14.07 -0.53
CA PHE A 10 36.47 -12.88 0.28
C PHE A 10 35.64 -11.85 -0.50
N THR A 11 35.94 -11.61 -1.79
CA THR A 11 35.15 -10.69 -2.63
C THR A 11 33.78 -11.26 -3.00
N LEU A 12 33.66 -12.58 -3.19
CA LEU A 12 32.38 -13.24 -3.43
C LEU A 12 31.49 -13.25 -2.18
N ALA A 13 32.07 -13.40 -0.97
CA ALA A 13 31.34 -13.27 0.29
C ALA A 13 30.88 -11.82 0.55
N PHE A 14 31.70 -10.82 0.24
CA PHE A 14 31.33 -9.39 0.35
C PHE A 14 30.28 -8.95 -0.69
N LEU A 15 30.18 -9.64 -1.83
CA LEU A 15 29.10 -9.47 -2.82
C LEU A 15 27.81 -10.22 -2.44
N LEU A 16 27.91 -11.25 -1.59
CA LEU A 16 26.78 -12.03 -1.08
C LEU A 16 26.19 -11.40 0.20
N GLU A 17 26.98 -10.62 0.93
CA GLU A 17 26.52 -9.81 2.05
C GLU A 17 25.83 -8.53 1.55
N SER A 18 24.50 -8.54 1.61
CA SER A 18 23.56 -7.40 1.53
C SER A 18 22.87 -7.05 0.19
N VAL A 19 22.41 -8.05 -0.57
CA VAL A 19 21.09 -7.89 -1.22
C VAL A 19 20.03 -8.41 -0.24
N THR A 20 19.82 -7.68 0.86
CA THR A 20 18.53 -7.81 1.54
C THR A 20 17.49 -7.28 0.56
N ALA A 21 16.52 -8.10 0.16
CA ALA A 21 15.41 -7.62 -0.63
C ALA A 21 14.79 -6.42 0.11
N GLN A 22 14.83 -5.23 -0.51
CA GLN A 22 14.20 -4.05 0.08
C GLN A 22 12.72 -4.34 0.32
N ASP A 23 12.25 -4.01 1.50
CA ASP A 23 10.87 -4.27 1.90
C ASP A 23 10.16 -2.95 2.26
N VAL A 24 8.86 -2.88 1.98
CA VAL A 24 8.03 -1.70 2.25
C VAL A 24 8.06 -1.30 3.73
N THR A 25 8.27 -2.26 4.64
CA THR A 25 8.35 -2.07 6.09
C THR A 25 9.55 -1.22 6.53
N GLU A 26 10.58 -1.06 5.69
CA GLU A 26 11.70 -0.14 5.94
C GLU A 26 11.26 1.34 5.88
N VAL A 27 10.19 1.62 5.13
CA VAL A 27 9.71 2.99 4.87
C VAL A 27 8.53 3.30 5.78
N ILE A 28 7.59 2.36 5.93
CA ILE A 28 6.41 2.49 6.77
C ILE A 28 6.38 1.40 7.83
N SER A 29 6.70 1.78 9.06
CA SER A 29 6.53 0.91 10.23
C SER A 29 5.05 0.78 10.60
N ARG A 30 4.73 -0.25 11.40
CA ARG A 30 3.38 -0.39 11.98
C ARG A 30 2.97 0.86 12.74
N ASP A 31 3.83 1.37 13.62
CA ASP A 31 3.51 2.55 14.44
C ASP A 31 3.22 3.79 13.57
N LEU A 32 3.97 3.97 12.48
CA LEU A 32 3.71 5.05 11.54
C LEU A 32 2.37 4.84 10.81
N PHE A 33 2.06 3.62 10.37
CA PHE A 33 0.76 3.29 9.77
C PHE A 33 -0.40 3.56 10.73
N GLU A 34 -0.30 3.10 11.98
CA GLU A 34 -1.32 3.34 13.02
C GLU A 34 -1.47 4.84 13.33
N THR A 35 -0.37 5.60 13.31
CA THR A 35 -0.37 7.05 13.52
C THR A 35 -1.05 7.79 12.35
N MET A 36 -0.71 7.41 11.12
CA MET A 36 -1.25 8.02 9.90
C MET A 36 -2.75 7.74 9.74
N PHE A 37 -3.18 6.52 10.06
CA PHE A 37 -4.55 6.04 9.83
C PHE A 37 -5.27 5.71 11.14
N LYS A 38 -5.19 6.64 12.10
CA LYS A 38 -5.72 6.44 13.46
C LYS A 38 -7.25 6.30 13.54
N HIS A 39 -7.98 6.88 12.58
CA HIS A 39 -9.45 6.87 12.55
C HIS A 39 -10.03 5.89 11.51
N ARG A 40 -9.18 5.04 10.92
CA ARG A 40 -9.59 4.11 9.86
C ARG A 40 -10.54 3.01 10.35
N ASN A 41 -11.19 2.35 9.40
CA ASN A 41 -11.86 1.08 9.66
C ASN A 41 -10.85 -0.05 9.91
N GLN A 42 -11.08 -0.86 10.94
CA GLN A 42 -10.20 -1.98 11.33
C GLN A 42 -10.03 -3.05 10.24
N PHE A 43 -10.92 -3.11 9.25
CA PHE A 43 -10.74 -3.93 8.04
C PHE A 43 -9.38 -3.69 7.37
N TYR A 44 -8.90 -2.44 7.36
CA TYR A 44 -7.62 -2.06 6.80
C TYR A 44 -6.49 -2.28 7.82
N SER A 45 -5.98 -3.50 7.92
CA SER A 45 -4.84 -3.81 8.81
C SER A 45 -3.50 -3.53 8.13
N TYR A 46 -2.48 -3.17 8.94
CA TYR A 46 -1.10 -3.05 8.47
C TYR A 46 -0.59 -4.35 7.84
N ASP A 47 -0.94 -5.50 8.44
CA ASP A 47 -0.53 -6.81 7.93
C ASP A 47 -1.11 -7.10 6.55
N ALA A 48 -2.37 -6.74 6.30
CA ALA A 48 -2.98 -6.85 4.98
C ALA A 48 -2.29 -5.92 3.96
N PHE A 49 -1.96 -4.69 4.35
CA PHE A 49 -1.18 -3.77 3.51
C PHE A 49 0.18 -4.37 3.13
N VAL A 50 0.96 -4.84 4.11
CA VAL A 50 2.30 -5.42 3.85
C VAL A 50 2.20 -6.67 2.99
N ALA A 51 1.23 -7.56 3.25
CA ALA A 51 1.00 -8.76 2.44
C ALA A 51 0.65 -8.40 0.99
N ALA A 52 -0.22 -7.41 0.77
CA ALA A 52 -0.56 -6.93 -0.56
C ALA A 52 0.65 -6.28 -1.25
N ALA A 53 1.36 -5.37 -0.58
CA ALA A 53 2.53 -4.67 -1.10
C ALA A 53 3.61 -5.65 -1.61
N ARG A 54 3.86 -6.73 -0.86
CA ARG A 54 4.82 -7.78 -1.25
C ARG A 54 4.45 -8.54 -2.52
N SER A 55 3.19 -8.44 -2.98
CA SER A 55 2.75 -9.03 -4.25
C SER A 55 3.09 -8.15 -5.47
N PHE A 56 3.54 -6.91 -5.26
CA PHE A 56 3.87 -5.95 -6.31
C PHE A 56 5.34 -5.56 -6.22
N ASN A 57 6.19 -6.28 -6.98
CA ASN A 57 7.62 -5.99 -7.01
C ASN A 57 7.88 -4.53 -7.44
N GLY A 58 8.71 -3.82 -6.69
CA GLY A 58 9.04 -2.41 -6.91
C GLY A 58 8.19 -1.41 -6.13
N PHE A 59 7.00 -1.81 -5.64
CA PHE A 59 6.11 -0.90 -4.90
C PHE A 59 6.71 -0.55 -3.53
N GLY A 60 7.01 0.73 -3.33
CA GLY A 60 7.64 1.24 -2.10
C GLY A 60 9.10 0.78 -1.92
N THR A 61 9.69 0.16 -2.95
CA THR A 61 11.06 -0.38 -2.93
C THR A 61 11.92 0.14 -4.09
N THR A 62 11.36 0.97 -4.98
CA THR A 62 12.08 1.50 -6.13
C THR A 62 12.75 2.85 -5.83
N GLY A 63 14.01 2.99 -6.25
CA GLY A 63 14.77 4.24 -6.16
C GLY A 63 15.34 4.51 -4.76
N ASP A 64 15.76 5.75 -4.54
CA ASP A 64 16.31 6.15 -3.25
C ASP A 64 15.22 6.20 -2.15
N PHE A 65 15.64 6.31 -0.89
CA PHE A 65 14.71 6.31 0.24
C PHE A 65 13.70 7.47 0.20
N THR A 66 14.06 8.61 -0.39
CA THR A 66 13.14 9.74 -0.52
C THR A 66 12.06 9.43 -1.56
N MET A 67 12.42 8.80 -2.68
CA MET A 67 11.49 8.35 -3.70
C MET A 67 10.52 7.31 -3.15
N ARG A 68 11.03 6.31 -2.41
CA ARG A 68 10.20 5.29 -1.75
C ARG A 68 9.19 5.91 -0.79
N LYS A 69 9.59 6.90 0.02
CA LYS A 69 8.69 7.67 0.89
C LYS A 69 7.60 8.41 0.10
N ARG A 70 7.98 9.06 -1.01
CA ARG A 70 7.04 9.81 -1.85
C ARG A 70 6.03 8.91 -2.53
N GLU A 71 6.46 7.74 -3.03
CA GLU A 71 5.57 6.75 -3.63
C GLU A 71 4.49 6.32 -2.62
N LEU A 72 4.89 5.90 -1.42
CA LEU A 72 3.93 5.49 -0.39
C LEU A 72 3.04 6.65 0.05
N ALA A 73 3.59 7.85 0.25
CA ALA A 73 2.79 9.02 0.60
C ALA A 73 1.76 9.37 -0.50
N ALA A 74 2.11 9.23 -1.78
CA ALA A 74 1.19 9.46 -2.89
C ALA A 74 0.11 8.38 -2.96
N PHE A 75 0.49 7.10 -2.86
CA PHE A 75 -0.45 5.99 -2.81
C PHE A 75 -1.46 6.17 -1.67
N PHE A 76 -0.96 6.42 -0.46
CA PHE A 76 -1.80 6.63 0.72
C PHE A 76 -2.63 7.91 0.63
N GLY A 77 -2.10 8.99 0.07
CA GLY A 77 -2.84 10.24 -0.12
C GLY A 77 -4.05 10.06 -1.03
N GLN A 78 -3.86 9.43 -2.20
CA GLN A 78 -4.95 9.16 -3.15
C GLN A 78 -5.98 8.21 -2.56
N THR A 79 -5.54 7.07 -2.05
CA THR A 79 -6.46 6.06 -1.48
C THR A 79 -7.17 6.55 -0.21
N SER A 80 -6.55 7.43 0.57
CA SER A 80 -7.23 8.10 1.69
C SER A 80 -8.32 9.05 1.20
N HIS A 81 -8.12 9.75 0.08
CA HIS A 81 -9.14 10.61 -0.50
C HIS A 81 -10.37 9.80 -0.94
N GLU A 82 -10.16 8.70 -1.66
CA GLU A 82 -11.24 7.81 -2.13
C GLU A 82 -12.08 7.21 -0.99
N THR A 83 -11.50 7.09 0.21
CA THR A 83 -12.12 6.41 1.35
C THR A 83 -12.33 7.32 2.57
N THR A 84 -12.23 8.65 2.38
CA THR A 84 -12.20 9.59 3.51
C THR A 84 -13.55 9.68 4.23
N GLY A 85 -13.49 9.73 5.55
CA GLY A 85 -14.60 10.15 6.41
C GLY A 85 -14.42 11.55 6.99
N GLY A 86 -13.40 12.30 6.56
CA GLY A 86 -13.02 13.57 7.17
C GLY A 86 -13.88 14.75 6.75
N TRP A 87 -14.12 15.67 7.68
CA TRP A 87 -14.78 16.96 7.46
C TRP A 87 -13.93 18.11 8.06
N ASP A 88 -14.27 19.37 7.78
CA ASP A 88 -13.51 20.57 8.17
C ASP A 88 -13.09 20.60 9.65
N THR A 89 -13.97 20.17 10.56
CA THR A 89 -13.78 20.21 12.01
C THR A 89 -13.58 18.82 12.63
N ALA A 90 -13.17 17.82 11.83
CA ALA A 90 -12.96 16.48 12.34
C ALA A 90 -11.84 16.46 13.42
N PRO A 91 -11.96 15.63 14.46
CA PRO A 91 -10.86 15.39 15.40
C PRO A 91 -9.57 15.05 14.67
N ASP A 92 -8.44 15.64 15.10
CA ASP A 92 -7.13 15.53 14.44
C ASP A 92 -7.04 16.09 12.99
N GLY A 93 -8.10 16.76 12.52
CA GLY A 93 -8.18 17.36 11.19
C GLY A 93 -8.63 16.37 10.10
N ARG A 94 -9.18 16.91 9.01
CA ARG A 94 -9.79 16.12 7.91
C ARG A 94 -8.91 15.03 7.30
N TYR A 95 -7.58 15.20 7.33
CA TYR A 95 -6.64 14.28 6.67
C TYR A 95 -6.29 13.06 7.54
N ALA A 96 -6.67 13.04 8.81
CA ALA A 96 -6.49 11.88 9.69
C ALA A 96 -7.57 10.79 9.49
N TRP A 97 -8.53 11.03 8.57
CA TRP A 97 -9.74 10.23 8.37
C TRP A 97 -9.74 9.48 7.02
N GLY A 98 -8.58 9.20 6.45
CA GLY A 98 -8.46 8.25 5.34
C GLY A 98 -8.81 6.83 5.78
N TYR A 99 -9.19 5.97 4.83
CA TYR A 99 -9.47 4.55 5.07
C TYR A 99 -10.67 4.29 6.01
N VAL A 100 -11.68 5.16 5.99
CA VAL A 100 -12.90 5.00 6.79
C VAL A 100 -13.91 4.10 6.07
N PHE A 101 -14.11 4.32 4.77
CA PHE A 101 -15.07 3.56 3.98
C PHE A 101 -14.41 2.38 3.25
N ILE A 102 -15.14 1.26 3.18
CA ILE A 102 -14.72 0.04 2.46
C ILE A 102 -15.49 -0.07 1.15
N GLU A 103 -16.76 0.30 1.16
CA GLU A 103 -17.66 0.24 0.03
C GLU A 103 -18.21 1.64 -0.27
N GLU A 104 -18.53 1.87 -1.54
CA GLU A 104 -19.20 3.06 -2.02
C GLU A 104 -20.45 3.37 -1.20
N GLN A 105 -20.61 4.63 -0.82
CA GLN A 105 -21.83 5.08 -0.18
C GLN A 105 -22.97 5.15 -1.22
N ASN A 106 -24.15 4.66 -0.86
CA ASN A 106 -25.31 4.60 -1.77
C ASN A 106 -25.09 3.71 -3.02
N ASN A 107 -24.55 2.51 -2.79
CA ASN A 107 -24.19 1.47 -3.75
C ASN A 107 -25.36 0.78 -4.51
N ARG A 108 -26.43 1.52 -4.85
CA ARG A 108 -27.63 0.98 -5.49
C ARG A 108 -27.43 0.63 -6.97
N VAL A 109 -26.39 1.19 -7.59
CA VAL A 109 -26.05 0.95 -8.99
C VAL A 109 -25.18 -0.30 -9.10
N ALA A 110 -25.48 -1.17 -10.06
CA ALA A 110 -24.76 -2.42 -10.23
C ALA A 110 -23.41 -2.26 -10.96
N TYR A 111 -23.18 -1.16 -11.67
CA TYR A 111 -21.98 -0.89 -12.48
C TYR A 111 -21.65 -2.08 -13.41
N SER A 112 -22.64 -2.48 -14.21
CA SER A 112 -22.61 -3.69 -15.03
C SER A 112 -22.62 -3.40 -16.53
N ASP A 113 -22.17 -2.21 -16.91
CA ASP A 113 -22.15 -1.69 -18.28
C ASP A 113 -20.74 -1.66 -18.89
N GLY A 114 -19.72 -2.04 -18.12
CA GLY A 114 -18.38 -2.27 -18.64
C GLY A 114 -18.36 -3.32 -19.75
N GLY A 115 -17.41 -3.22 -20.68
CA GLY A 115 -17.24 -4.17 -21.80
C GLY A 115 -16.86 -5.61 -21.40
N TRP A 116 -17.05 -5.98 -20.13
CA TRP A 116 -16.67 -7.24 -19.51
C TRP A 116 -17.89 -7.97 -18.93
N PRO A 117 -17.92 -9.31 -18.95
CA PRO A 117 -19.05 -10.07 -18.45
C PRO A 117 -19.37 -9.78 -16.97
N CYS A 118 -20.66 -9.59 -16.70
CA CYS A 118 -21.18 -9.37 -15.35
C CYS A 118 -21.82 -10.65 -14.81
N ALA A 119 -21.42 -11.07 -13.61
CA ALA A 119 -21.96 -12.26 -12.96
C ALA A 119 -23.40 -12.00 -12.46
N PRO A 120 -24.34 -12.95 -12.65
CA PRO A 120 -25.72 -12.77 -12.20
C PRO A 120 -25.83 -12.44 -10.71
N GLY A 121 -26.61 -11.40 -10.38
CA GLY A 121 -26.84 -10.96 -9.00
C GLY A 121 -25.62 -10.33 -8.31
N LYS A 122 -24.58 -9.95 -9.07
CA LYS A 122 -23.42 -9.21 -8.55
C LYS A 122 -23.47 -7.73 -8.94
N SER A 123 -22.84 -6.92 -8.11
CA SER A 123 -22.68 -5.48 -8.31
C SER A 123 -21.22 -5.08 -8.17
N TYR A 124 -20.79 -4.12 -8.96
CA TYR A 124 -19.39 -3.69 -9.12
C TYR A 124 -19.18 -2.23 -8.71
N TYR A 125 -19.98 -1.76 -7.76
CA TYR A 125 -19.77 -0.48 -7.08
C TYR A 125 -18.40 -0.41 -6.40
N GLY A 126 -17.98 0.82 -6.07
CA GLY A 126 -16.66 1.13 -5.52
C GLY A 126 -16.31 0.30 -4.29
N ARG A 127 -15.13 -0.34 -4.30
CA ARG A 127 -14.62 -1.10 -3.15
C ARG A 127 -13.14 -0.88 -2.90
N GLY A 128 -12.79 -0.97 -1.61
CA GLY A 128 -11.41 -0.93 -1.13
C GLY A 128 -10.74 0.45 -1.28
N PRO A 129 -9.40 0.49 -1.12
CA PRO A 129 -8.65 1.74 -1.01
C PRO A 129 -8.75 2.65 -2.23
N ILE A 130 -8.94 2.09 -3.43
CA ILE A 130 -9.03 2.84 -4.69
C ILE A 130 -10.46 2.94 -5.22
N GLN A 131 -11.46 2.54 -4.42
CA GLN A 131 -12.87 2.48 -4.83
C GLN A 131 -13.06 1.83 -6.22
N LEU A 132 -12.45 0.65 -6.40
CA LEU A 132 -12.45 -0.05 -7.67
C LEU A 132 -13.89 -0.30 -8.13
N THR A 133 -14.20 0.13 -9.35
CA THR A 133 -15.51 0.08 -9.99
C THR A 133 -15.34 -0.47 -11.41
N GLN A 134 -16.34 -1.21 -11.92
CA GLN A 134 -16.32 -1.77 -13.27
C GLN A 134 -16.89 -0.79 -14.31
#